data_AF-A0A0F9FH33-F1
#
_entry.id   AF-A0A0F9FH33-F1
#
_cell.length_a   1.000
_cell.length_b   1.000
_cell.length_c   1.000
_cell.angle_alpha   90.00
_cell.angle_beta   90.00
_cell.angle_gamma   90.00
#
_symmetry.space_group_name_H-M   'P 1'
#
loop_
_entity.id
_entity.type
_entity.pdbx_description
1 polymer ?
#
loop_
_entity_poly.entity_id
_entity_poly.type
_entity_poly.pdbx_seq_one_letter_code
_entity_poly.pdbx_strand_id
1 'polypeptide(L)'
;TDTRYNYLLSVWTSGWTVTEAQRYQLAQECTFKKLYVLLLGAPGSGKNYTFTVRQEGASPASGLVVVIADAATSGNDTVNTISIADGDSVGIEVNPGSTPATVGAIWGLVCNVAVPPTVTSQAFTAKEDTTATGNGNITFDGGENCDIRGYVWDLASQGAPGNVAPGSSGYANDVAEGGSFGEGAFTSSLTGLPTGDTIYGRAYAHNSKGYAYGAEVNFLTKPAAATNVAATSNQTDKVTVTWTKSTGASGYKVYEGANLLDTLGDVATYDDSAAPAGSIDNAGTATASDGTAVSYVTLSLASESTANGAARTYKVVAFNATGDADDSATDPGNRTVGAITYQWQRSAADSDADYSNISGGTTDPYNDTSAPSNGIGRYFQCILISTDASNTPQTSTSDRGYTEGVTDNISLSDAAVPDRILNPALTDNVALSDTSASQVILVGVLTDNISLSDAASAEVIFTSVVADNIKLSDTLLDNIITTLALTDNISLSDATAVIRVISETLTDNIALSDFALFTLKRIRAMSDFTGRDLSDITLRDLK
;
A
#
# COMPACT_ATOMS: atom_id res chain seq x y z
N THR A 1 -29.21 54.46 80.70
CA THR A 1 -29.22 55.28 79.48
C THR A 1 -27.80 55.55 79.02
N ASP A 2 -26.80 55.53 79.90
CA ASP A 2 -25.41 55.71 79.49
C ASP A 2 -24.89 54.54 78.66
N THR A 3 -24.08 54.86 77.65
CA THR A 3 -23.23 53.90 76.93
C THR A 3 -22.28 53.24 77.91
N ARG A 4 -22.06 51.93 77.74
CA ARG A 4 -21.17 51.15 78.60
C ARG A 4 -20.25 50.25 77.79
N TYR A 5 -19.14 49.86 78.40
CA TYR A 5 -18.09 49.06 77.79
C TYR A 5 -17.83 47.80 78.61
N ASN A 6 -17.39 46.75 77.93
CA ASN A 6 -16.89 45.52 78.55
C ASN A 6 -15.83 44.84 77.66
N TYR A 7 -15.14 43.86 78.24
CA TYR A 7 -14.21 43.02 77.50
C TYR A 7 -14.93 42.22 76.42
N LEU A 8 -14.33 42.07 75.24
CA LEU A 8 -14.93 41.27 74.17
C LEU A 8 -14.78 39.75 74.37
N LEU A 9 -13.70 39.29 75.01
CA LEU A 9 -13.30 37.87 75.06
C LEU A 9 -13.17 37.28 76.49
N SER A 10 -13.80 37.88 77.51
CA SER A 10 -13.65 37.46 78.91
C SER A 10 -14.59 36.30 79.31
N VAL A 11 -14.06 35.35 80.09
CA VAL A 11 -14.81 34.30 80.81
C VAL A 11 -15.29 34.75 82.20
N TRP A 12 -14.91 35.95 82.65
CA TRP A 12 -15.29 36.52 83.94
C TRP A 12 -16.38 37.57 83.76
N THR A 13 -17.44 37.48 84.58
CA THR A 13 -18.49 38.49 84.68
C THR A 13 -17.91 39.78 85.29
N SER A 14 -17.29 40.62 84.47
CA SER A 14 -16.94 41.98 84.84
C SER A 14 -18.15 42.90 84.72
N GLY A 15 -18.33 43.78 85.70
CA GLY A 15 -19.34 44.83 85.62
C GLY A 15 -19.02 45.78 84.47
N TRP A 16 -20.04 46.12 83.68
CA TRP A 16 -19.96 47.12 82.61
C TRP A 16 -19.51 48.50 83.15
N THR A 17 -18.61 49.18 82.44
CA THR A 17 -18.09 50.51 82.84
C THR A 17 -18.59 51.62 81.91
N VAL A 18 -18.74 52.85 82.41
CA VAL A 18 -19.10 54.03 81.59
C VAL A 18 -17.90 54.65 80.87
N THR A 19 -16.69 54.18 81.17
CA THR A 19 -15.45 54.50 80.45
C THR A 19 -14.91 53.25 79.74
N GLU A 20 -14.26 53.40 78.60
CA GLU A 20 -13.72 52.29 77.80
C GLU A 20 -12.37 51.77 78.35
N ALA A 21 -12.37 51.40 79.64
CA ALA A 21 -11.22 50.84 80.35
C ALA A 21 -11.10 49.31 80.20
N GLN A 22 -12.20 48.63 79.88
CA GLN A 22 -12.26 47.17 79.74
C GLN A 22 -12.02 46.76 78.29
N ARG A 23 -10.75 46.68 77.90
CA ARG A 23 -10.29 46.22 76.58
C ARG A 23 -9.20 45.16 76.72
N TYR A 24 -9.09 44.27 75.73
CA TYR A 24 -7.98 43.32 75.61
C TYR A 24 -7.19 43.61 74.36
N GLN A 25 -5.86 43.53 74.43
CA GLN A 25 -5.05 43.47 73.22
C GLN A 25 -5.04 42.05 72.69
N LEU A 26 -5.38 41.91 71.41
CA LEU A 26 -5.27 40.64 70.71
C LEU A 26 -3.81 40.43 70.31
N ALA A 27 -3.26 39.24 70.58
CA ALA A 27 -1.87 38.92 70.29
C ALA A 27 -1.65 38.33 68.89
N GLN A 28 -2.71 38.24 68.08
CA GLN A 28 -2.68 37.59 66.76
C GLN A 28 -3.66 38.25 65.79
N GLU A 29 -3.21 38.49 64.56
CA GLU A 29 -4.00 39.00 63.45
C GLU A 29 -5.15 38.03 63.14
N CYS A 30 -6.38 38.53 63.09
CA CYS A 30 -7.52 37.74 62.66
C CYS A 30 -8.65 38.61 62.14
N THR A 31 -9.62 37.98 61.48
CA THR A 31 -10.88 38.64 61.11
C THR A 31 -11.95 38.24 62.11
N PHE A 32 -12.52 39.22 62.82
CA PHE A 32 -13.74 39.01 63.59
C PHE A 32 -14.94 38.99 62.65
N LYS A 33 -15.77 37.95 62.79
CA LYS A 33 -17.02 37.78 62.04
C LYS A 33 -18.08 37.08 62.88
N LYS A 34 -19.34 37.11 62.43
CA LYS A 34 -20.45 36.35 63.04
C LYS A 34 -20.66 36.66 64.53
N LEU A 35 -20.93 37.92 64.86
CA LEU A 35 -21.27 38.30 66.23
C LEU A 35 -22.68 37.82 66.58
N TYR A 36 -22.83 37.11 67.69
CA TYR A 36 -24.12 36.73 68.28
C TYR A 36 -24.21 37.31 69.68
N VAL A 37 -25.39 37.83 70.02
CA VAL A 37 -25.68 38.34 71.37
C VAL A 37 -27.00 37.74 71.87
N LEU A 38 -26.98 37.28 73.11
CA LEU A 38 -28.12 36.75 73.86
C LEU A 38 -28.32 37.60 75.12
N LEU A 39 -29.54 38.10 75.32
CA LEU A 39 -29.99 38.73 76.54
C LEU A 39 -30.71 37.72 77.43
N LEU A 40 -30.52 37.84 78.75
CA LEU A 40 -31.22 37.02 79.75
C LEU A 40 -32.67 37.49 80.03
N GLY A 41 -33.14 38.49 79.29
CA GLY A 41 -34.50 39.01 79.31
C GLY A 41 -34.72 40.04 78.20
N ALA A 42 -35.97 40.29 77.83
CA ALA A 42 -36.29 41.20 76.75
C ALA A 42 -36.10 42.68 77.15
N PRO A 43 -35.65 43.57 76.23
CA PRO A 43 -35.50 45.00 76.49
C PRO A 43 -36.79 45.71 76.92
N GLY A 44 -37.94 45.26 76.39
CA GLY A 44 -39.27 45.84 76.60
C GLY A 44 -39.74 46.67 75.41
N SER A 45 -41.06 46.82 75.25
CA SER A 45 -41.70 47.50 74.12
C SER A 45 -41.15 48.92 73.90
N GLY A 46 -40.74 49.22 72.67
CA GLY A 46 -40.17 50.50 72.24
C GLY A 46 -38.73 50.74 72.71
N LYS A 47 -38.04 49.71 73.22
CA LYS A 47 -36.69 49.81 73.82
C LYS A 47 -35.75 48.82 73.16
N ASN A 48 -34.46 49.08 73.24
CA ASN A 48 -33.44 48.23 72.64
C ASN A 48 -32.09 48.28 73.36
N TYR A 49 -31.24 47.32 73.02
CA TYR A 49 -29.81 47.39 73.22
C TYR A 49 -29.11 47.28 71.87
N THR A 50 -28.16 48.18 71.61
CA THR A 50 -27.24 48.10 70.47
C THR A 50 -25.87 47.73 70.98
N PHE A 51 -25.34 46.59 70.53
CA PHE A 51 -24.01 46.09 70.83
C PHE A 51 -23.10 46.36 69.65
N THR A 52 -21.93 46.94 69.88
CA THR A 52 -20.95 47.28 68.83
C THR A 52 -19.59 46.77 69.23
N VAL A 53 -18.93 45.99 68.38
CA VAL A 53 -17.52 45.64 68.58
C VAL A 53 -16.65 46.87 68.38
N ARG A 54 -15.71 47.06 69.30
CA ARG A 54 -14.78 48.18 69.35
C ARG A 54 -13.37 47.69 69.00
N GLN A 55 -12.66 48.46 68.20
CA GLN A 55 -11.26 48.26 67.84
C GLN A 55 -10.50 49.57 68.06
N GLU A 56 -9.39 49.51 68.79
CA GLU A 56 -8.56 50.68 69.13
C GLU A 56 -9.33 51.84 69.78
N GLY A 57 -10.38 51.52 70.53
CA GLY A 57 -11.24 52.54 71.14
C GLY A 57 -12.09 53.33 70.14
N ALA A 58 -12.39 52.73 68.98
CA ALA A 58 -13.31 53.26 67.98
C ALA A 58 -14.29 52.17 67.50
N SER A 59 -15.42 52.60 66.94
CA SER A 59 -16.38 51.72 66.27
C SER A 59 -16.00 51.72 64.78
N PRO A 60 -15.54 50.59 64.22
CA PRO A 60 -15.16 50.53 62.81
C PRO A 60 -16.33 50.91 61.89
N ALA A 61 -16.06 51.57 60.77
CA ALA A 61 -17.09 51.99 59.82
C ALA A 61 -17.88 50.80 59.22
N SER A 62 -17.25 49.62 59.16
CA SER A 62 -17.84 48.33 58.76
C SER A 62 -17.90 47.36 59.96
N GLY A 63 -18.20 47.90 61.15
CA GLY A 63 -18.13 47.16 62.41
C GLY A 63 -19.23 46.10 62.58
N LEU A 64 -18.98 45.14 63.45
CA LEU A 64 -19.96 44.17 63.93
C LEU A 64 -20.93 44.85 64.90
N VAL A 65 -22.22 44.94 64.51
CA VAL A 65 -23.26 45.63 65.28
C VAL A 65 -24.52 44.78 65.40
N VAL A 66 -24.98 44.56 66.64
CA VAL A 66 -26.20 43.79 66.92
C VAL A 66 -27.22 44.64 67.67
N VAL A 67 -28.42 44.80 67.10
CA VAL A 67 -29.55 45.47 67.75
C VAL A 67 -30.55 44.42 68.22
N ILE A 68 -30.90 44.46 69.51
CA ILE A 68 -31.95 43.61 70.10
C ILE A 68 -33.02 44.53 70.68
N ALA A 69 -34.25 44.40 70.20
CA ALA A 69 -35.34 45.32 70.52
C ALA A 69 -36.61 44.60 70.99
N ASP A 70 -37.48 45.35 71.68
CA ASP A 70 -38.83 44.93 72.06
C ASP A 70 -38.86 43.63 72.88
N ALA A 71 -39.48 42.59 72.34
CA ALA A 71 -39.61 41.28 72.97
C ALA A 71 -38.46 40.32 72.62
N ALA A 72 -37.54 40.71 71.73
CA ALA A 72 -36.44 39.86 71.32
C ALA A 72 -35.42 39.68 72.45
N THR A 73 -34.89 38.46 72.59
CA THR A 73 -33.85 38.14 73.57
C THR A 73 -32.53 37.79 72.91
N SER A 74 -32.43 37.85 71.58
CA SER A 74 -31.20 37.55 70.86
C SER A 74 -31.12 38.31 69.55
N GLY A 75 -29.91 38.53 69.06
CA GLY A 75 -29.62 39.12 67.76
C GLY A 75 -28.26 38.66 67.25
N ASN A 76 -27.99 38.91 65.98
CA ASN A 76 -26.71 38.58 65.37
C ASN A 76 -26.35 39.50 64.20
N ASP A 77 -25.06 39.55 63.91
CA ASP A 77 -24.47 40.16 62.72
C ASP A 77 -23.55 39.12 62.07
N THR A 78 -24.05 38.49 61.01
CA THR A 78 -23.34 37.48 60.23
C THR A 78 -22.79 38.03 58.92
N VAL A 79 -22.97 39.33 58.66
CA VAL A 79 -22.67 39.96 57.36
C VAL A 79 -21.38 40.76 57.45
N ASN A 80 -21.20 41.54 58.52
CA ASN A 80 -20.04 42.40 58.66
C ASN A 80 -18.83 41.65 59.21
N THR A 81 -17.65 42.21 58.96
CA THR A 81 -16.37 41.68 59.42
C THR A 81 -15.45 42.82 59.84
N ILE A 82 -14.58 42.57 60.82
CA ILE A 82 -13.55 43.51 61.25
C ILE A 82 -12.19 42.82 61.13
N SER A 83 -11.23 43.44 60.44
CA SER A 83 -9.85 42.99 60.40
C SER A 83 -9.09 43.54 61.61
N ILE A 84 -8.50 42.65 62.40
CA ILE A 84 -7.75 42.95 63.63
C ILE A 84 -6.27 42.68 63.34
N ALA A 85 -5.41 43.67 63.59
CA ALA A 85 -3.96 43.52 63.51
C ALA A 85 -3.37 42.99 64.83
N ASP A 86 -2.13 42.50 64.78
CA ASP A 86 -1.37 42.15 65.97
C ASP A 86 -1.28 43.35 66.94
N GLY A 87 -1.70 43.15 68.19
CA GLY A 87 -1.62 44.15 69.25
C GLY A 87 -2.82 45.09 69.36
N ASP A 88 -3.77 45.03 68.42
CA ASP A 88 -5.00 45.83 68.48
C ASP A 88 -5.81 45.52 69.74
N SER A 89 -6.28 46.59 70.40
CA SER A 89 -7.18 46.55 71.54
C SER A 89 -8.63 46.41 71.10
N VAL A 90 -9.30 45.39 71.62
CA VAL A 90 -10.67 45.03 71.28
C VAL A 90 -11.57 45.06 72.51
N GLY A 91 -12.81 45.46 72.31
CA GLY A 91 -13.83 45.58 73.34
C GLY A 91 -15.24 45.49 72.77
N ILE A 92 -16.25 45.57 73.64
CA ILE A 92 -17.64 45.69 73.22
C ILE A 92 -18.29 46.89 73.90
N GLU A 93 -18.96 47.70 73.10
CA GLU A 93 -19.82 48.80 73.55
C GLU A 93 -21.26 48.33 73.55
N VAL A 94 -22.03 48.71 74.58
CA VAL A 94 -23.49 48.63 74.57
C VAL A 94 -24.10 50.01 74.76
N ASN A 95 -25.01 50.36 73.87
CA ASN A 95 -25.81 51.58 73.94
C ASN A 95 -27.30 51.20 74.18
N PRO A 96 -27.85 51.48 75.37
CA PRO A 96 -29.27 51.24 75.66
C PRO A 96 -30.17 52.32 75.02
N GLY A 97 -31.05 51.93 74.11
CA GLY A 97 -32.08 52.82 73.56
C GLY A 97 -33.20 53.07 74.58
N SER A 98 -33.32 54.31 75.04
CA SER A 98 -34.24 54.72 76.13
C SER A 98 -33.87 54.10 77.49
N THR A 99 -34.82 53.49 78.21
CA THR A 99 -34.65 52.88 79.54
C THR A 99 -35.04 51.39 79.54
N PRO A 100 -34.31 50.53 78.80
CA PRO A 100 -34.60 49.09 78.73
C PRO A 100 -34.49 48.41 80.10
N ALA A 101 -35.16 47.27 80.24
CA ALA A 101 -35.07 46.45 81.45
C ALA A 101 -33.62 46.01 81.69
N THR A 102 -33.16 46.06 82.95
CA THR A 102 -31.80 45.60 83.28
C THR A 102 -31.73 44.10 83.18
N VAL A 103 -30.95 43.62 82.21
CA VAL A 103 -30.78 42.20 81.88
C VAL A 103 -29.31 41.90 81.67
N GLY A 104 -28.90 40.64 81.91
CA GLY A 104 -27.57 40.18 81.53
C GLY A 104 -27.45 39.98 80.01
N ALA A 105 -26.24 40.09 79.48
CA ALA A 105 -25.92 39.82 78.09
C ALA A 105 -24.75 38.85 77.99
N ILE A 106 -24.82 37.95 77.01
CA ILE A 106 -23.78 36.97 76.64
C ILE A 106 -23.54 37.14 75.15
N TRP A 107 -22.30 37.05 74.70
CA TRP A 107 -21.97 37.17 73.28
C TRP A 107 -20.91 36.15 72.87
N GLY A 108 -20.82 35.93 71.57
CA GLY A 108 -19.79 35.13 70.93
C GLY A 108 -19.53 35.62 69.51
N LEU A 109 -18.32 35.41 69.02
CA LEU A 109 -17.92 35.73 67.65
C LEU A 109 -16.87 34.72 67.16
N VAL A 110 -16.61 34.73 65.87
CA VAL A 110 -15.54 33.95 65.24
C VAL A 110 -14.32 34.86 65.04
N CYS A 111 -13.19 34.48 65.62
CA CYS A 111 -11.87 35.02 65.24
C CYS A 111 -11.24 34.06 64.22
N ASN A 112 -11.16 34.51 62.98
CA ASN A 112 -10.68 33.73 61.85
C ASN A 112 -9.24 34.10 61.54
N VAL A 113 -8.31 33.20 61.82
CA VAL A 113 -6.90 33.36 61.46
C VAL A 113 -6.69 32.70 60.12
N ALA A 114 -6.42 33.50 59.08
CA ALA A 114 -6.15 32.95 57.77
C ALA A 114 -4.75 32.30 57.72
N VAL A 115 -4.61 31.24 56.93
CA VAL A 115 -3.34 30.54 56.64
C VAL A 115 -3.26 30.27 55.14
N PRO A 116 -2.08 29.92 54.56
CA PRO A 116 -2.02 29.51 53.16
C PRO A 116 -2.99 28.37 52.85
N PRO A 117 -3.50 28.27 51.60
CA PRO A 117 -4.46 27.24 51.26
C PRO A 117 -3.82 25.84 51.33
N THR A 118 -4.64 24.80 51.28
CA THR A 118 -4.20 23.41 51.07
C THR A 118 -4.76 22.90 49.77
N VAL A 119 -3.86 22.42 48.89
CA VAL A 119 -4.19 21.98 47.53
C VAL A 119 -3.70 20.56 47.33
N THR A 120 -4.45 19.78 46.55
CA THR A 120 -4.03 18.46 46.08
C THR A 120 -4.05 18.44 44.55
N SER A 121 -3.07 17.76 43.96
CA SER A 121 -3.06 17.47 42.51
C SER A 121 -3.63 16.08 42.29
N GLN A 122 -4.41 15.91 41.22
CA GLN A 122 -4.91 14.63 40.75
C GLN A 122 -4.25 14.25 39.42
N ALA A 123 -4.41 13.01 38.98
CA ALA A 123 -3.87 12.54 37.70
C ALA A 123 -4.40 13.39 36.53
N PHE A 124 -3.53 13.67 35.56
CA PHE A 124 -3.91 14.35 34.32
C PHE A 124 -4.94 13.55 33.52
N THR A 125 -5.84 14.25 32.84
CA THR A 125 -6.84 13.69 31.92
C THR A 125 -6.74 14.33 30.54
N ALA A 126 -7.48 13.79 29.55
CA ALA A 126 -7.48 14.29 28.16
C ALA A 126 -6.05 14.50 27.60
N LYS A 127 -5.20 13.49 27.78
CA LYS A 127 -3.77 13.53 27.46
C LYS A 127 -3.57 13.31 25.97
N GLU A 128 -3.11 14.35 25.28
CA GLU A 128 -2.86 14.35 23.85
C GLU A 128 -1.36 14.55 23.55
N ASP A 129 -1.02 14.80 22.30
CA ASP A 129 0.33 15.06 21.82
C ASP A 129 0.90 16.41 22.29
N THR A 130 0.03 17.41 22.44
CA THR A 130 0.38 18.81 22.77
C THR A 130 -0.54 19.45 23.79
N THR A 131 -1.55 18.72 24.28
CA THR A 131 -2.53 19.23 25.27
C THR A 131 -2.81 18.22 26.37
N ALA A 132 -3.26 18.72 27.52
CA ALA A 132 -3.76 17.91 28.62
C ALA A 132 -4.66 18.73 29.55
N THR A 133 -5.38 18.07 30.45
CA THR A 133 -6.09 18.72 31.55
C THR A 133 -5.41 18.40 32.88
N GLY A 134 -4.88 19.43 33.54
CA GLY A 134 -4.42 19.36 34.93
C GLY A 134 -5.61 19.39 35.88
N ASN A 135 -5.62 18.49 36.87
CA ASN A 135 -6.72 18.35 37.82
C ASN A 135 -6.24 18.71 39.23
N GLY A 136 -6.91 19.66 39.87
CA GLY A 136 -6.58 20.13 41.21
C GLY A 136 -7.79 20.21 42.13
N ASN A 137 -7.55 20.21 43.44
CA ASN A 137 -8.60 20.39 44.42
C ASN A 137 -8.09 21.21 45.61
N ILE A 138 -8.73 22.35 45.87
CA ILE A 138 -8.52 23.16 47.07
C ILE A 138 -9.28 22.46 48.20
N THR A 139 -8.57 21.75 49.08
CA THR A 139 -9.18 20.99 50.19
C THR A 139 -9.43 21.86 51.42
N PHE A 140 -8.74 22.99 51.52
CA PHE A 140 -8.95 24.01 52.53
C PHE A 140 -8.49 25.34 51.95
N ASP A 141 -9.36 26.34 51.97
CA ASP A 141 -9.06 27.67 51.40
C ASP A 141 -8.16 28.52 52.31
N GLY A 142 -7.89 28.04 53.53
CA GLY A 142 -7.09 28.76 54.50
C GLY A 142 -7.90 29.73 55.37
N GLY A 143 -9.23 29.66 55.34
CA GLY A 143 -10.14 30.53 56.09
C GLY A 143 -10.65 31.74 55.32
N GLU A 144 -10.25 31.88 54.06
CA GLU A 144 -10.71 32.86 53.08
C GLU A 144 -10.59 32.31 51.66
N ASN A 145 -11.42 32.79 50.73
CA ASN A 145 -11.33 32.34 49.34
C ASN A 145 -9.96 32.68 48.73
N CYS A 146 -9.44 31.76 47.93
CA CYS A 146 -8.26 31.97 47.10
C CYS A 146 -8.56 32.99 45.99
N ASP A 147 -7.60 33.85 45.67
CA ASP A 147 -7.69 34.84 44.58
C ASP A 147 -7.07 34.32 43.28
N ILE A 148 -6.20 33.31 43.36
CA ILE A 148 -5.60 32.64 42.20
C ILE A 148 -5.61 31.12 42.42
N ARG A 149 -5.87 30.36 41.36
CA ARG A 149 -5.60 28.92 41.29
C ARG A 149 -5.02 28.54 39.93
N GLY A 150 -4.39 27.39 39.81
CA GLY A 150 -3.78 27.02 38.55
C GLY A 150 -2.95 25.74 38.59
N TYR A 151 -2.07 25.61 37.60
CA TYR A 151 -1.18 24.48 37.45
C TYR A 151 0.20 24.94 36.99
N VAL A 152 1.25 24.37 37.59
CA VAL A 152 2.64 24.51 37.12
C VAL A 152 3.10 23.20 36.48
N TRP A 153 3.94 23.26 35.45
CA TRP A 153 4.47 22.08 34.78
C TRP A 153 5.85 22.28 34.13
N ASP A 154 6.57 21.18 33.96
CA ASP A 154 7.92 21.12 33.40
C ASP A 154 8.21 19.72 32.82
N LEU A 155 9.34 19.57 32.12
CA LEU A 155 9.84 18.31 31.55
C LEU A 155 10.74 17.53 32.50
N ALA A 156 11.12 18.15 33.62
CA ALA A 156 11.84 17.53 34.70
C ALA A 156 11.01 17.56 35.99
N SER A 157 11.19 16.54 36.83
CA SER A 157 10.61 16.54 38.18
C SER A 157 11.23 17.65 39.01
N GLN A 158 10.39 18.35 39.77
CA GLN A 158 10.79 19.45 40.66
C GLN A 158 10.41 19.16 42.12
N GLY A 159 11.20 19.73 43.02
CA GLY A 159 10.89 19.73 44.45
C GLY A 159 9.59 20.47 44.77
N ALA A 160 9.11 20.34 46.01
CA ALA A 160 7.95 21.14 46.45
C ALA A 160 8.33 22.64 46.46
N PRO A 161 7.60 23.52 45.75
CA PRO A 161 7.96 24.94 45.64
C PRO A 161 7.92 25.70 46.97
N GLY A 162 7.09 25.25 47.92
CA GLY A 162 6.80 25.98 49.14
C GLY A 162 5.90 27.20 48.88
N ASN A 163 5.97 28.20 49.77
CA ASN A 163 5.18 29.43 49.66
C ASN A 163 5.90 30.45 48.74
N VAL A 164 5.90 30.18 47.43
CA VAL A 164 6.45 31.06 46.40
C VAL A 164 5.50 31.14 45.21
N ALA A 165 5.55 32.24 44.47
CA ALA A 165 4.75 32.41 43.25
C ALA A 165 5.18 31.43 42.15
N PRO A 166 4.27 31.07 41.20
CA PRO A 166 4.53 30.09 40.14
C PRO A 166 5.81 30.34 39.33
N GLY A 167 6.10 31.59 38.95
CA GLY A 167 7.31 31.95 38.22
C GLY A 167 8.63 31.77 39.00
N SER A 168 8.58 31.45 40.29
CA SER A 168 9.74 31.10 41.13
C SER A 168 9.62 29.69 41.71
N SER A 169 8.68 28.88 41.22
CA SER A 169 8.40 27.53 41.73
C SER A 169 9.44 26.48 41.30
N GLY A 170 10.30 26.82 40.34
CA GLY A 170 11.23 25.90 39.69
C GLY A 170 10.66 25.24 38.43
N TYR A 171 9.33 25.19 38.28
CA TYR A 171 8.69 24.78 37.03
C TYR A 171 8.80 25.90 35.99
N ALA A 172 9.13 25.52 34.76
CA ALA A 172 9.31 26.48 33.66
C ALA A 172 8.01 27.09 33.13
N ASN A 173 6.87 26.43 33.34
CA ASN A 173 5.59 26.83 32.77
C ASN A 173 4.48 26.83 33.82
N ASP A 174 3.53 27.75 33.68
CA ASP A 174 2.35 27.84 34.53
C ASP A 174 1.10 28.29 33.77
N VAL A 175 -0.07 27.92 34.31
CA VAL A 175 -1.38 28.38 33.89
C VAL A 175 -2.10 28.89 35.14
N ALA A 176 -2.51 30.15 35.10
CA ALA A 176 -3.17 30.83 36.21
C ALA A 176 -4.61 31.22 35.86
N GLU A 177 -5.53 31.02 36.81
CA GLU A 177 -6.90 31.51 36.80
C GLU A 177 -7.08 32.46 37.99
N GLY A 178 -7.37 33.73 37.73
CA GLY A 178 -7.69 34.72 38.77
C GLY A 178 -9.19 34.77 39.06
N GLY A 179 -9.59 34.99 40.31
CA GLY A 179 -10.99 35.01 40.69
C GLY A 179 -11.22 35.02 42.20
N SER A 180 -12.30 34.38 42.64
CA SER A 180 -12.57 34.12 44.07
C SER A 180 -13.03 32.68 44.19
N PHE A 181 -12.17 31.85 44.78
CA PHE A 181 -12.31 30.39 44.77
C PHE A 181 -12.34 29.86 46.20
N GLY A 182 -13.45 29.26 46.60
CA GLY A 182 -13.53 28.49 47.84
C GLY A 182 -12.97 27.07 47.67
N GLU A 183 -13.22 26.23 48.66
CA GLU A 183 -12.92 24.79 48.60
C GLU A 183 -13.63 24.11 47.42
N GLY A 184 -12.93 23.20 46.74
CA GLY A 184 -13.47 22.42 45.64
C GLY A 184 -12.47 22.08 44.53
N ALA A 185 -12.93 21.18 43.67
CA ALA A 185 -12.17 20.72 42.51
C ALA A 185 -12.15 21.78 41.41
N PHE A 186 -11.05 21.81 40.66
CA PHE A 186 -10.85 22.68 39.51
C PHE A 186 -9.98 21.98 38.46
N THR A 187 -10.02 22.51 37.24
CA THR A 187 -9.26 22.00 36.11
C THR A 187 -8.52 23.13 35.42
N SER A 188 -7.35 22.84 34.87
CA SER A 188 -6.57 23.77 34.06
C SER A 188 -6.21 23.14 32.73
N SER A 189 -6.52 23.82 31.62
CA SER A 189 -6.14 23.39 30.28
C SER A 189 -4.66 23.69 30.04
N LEU A 190 -3.88 22.66 29.72
CA LEU A 190 -2.48 22.78 29.32
C LEU A 190 -2.39 22.66 27.79
N THR A 191 -1.65 23.57 27.17
CA THR A 191 -1.46 23.64 25.71
C THR A 191 -0.01 23.90 25.36
N GLY A 192 0.43 23.48 24.17
CA GLY A 192 1.81 23.69 23.72
C GLY A 192 2.81 22.77 24.44
N LEU A 193 2.33 21.61 24.92
CA LEU A 193 3.20 20.59 25.50
C LEU A 193 4.08 19.97 24.41
N PRO A 194 5.33 19.61 24.72
CA PRO A 194 6.15 18.87 23.78
C PRO A 194 5.66 17.43 23.63
N THR A 195 5.77 16.94 22.40
CA THR A 195 5.22 15.66 21.97
C THR A 195 6.18 14.51 22.28
N GLY A 196 5.63 13.42 22.81
CA GLY A 196 6.39 12.23 23.19
C GLY A 196 7.23 12.38 24.46
N ASP A 197 6.99 13.42 25.26
CA ASP A 197 7.73 13.74 26.48
C ASP A 197 6.92 13.51 27.75
N THR A 198 7.63 13.24 28.86
CA THR A 198 7.00 13.15 30.18
C THR A 198 6.85 14.55 30.77
N ILE A 199 5.62 14.91 31.12
CA ILE A 199 5.26 16.18 31.75
C ILE A 199 5.07 15.95 33.24
N TYR A 200 5.75 16.73 34.07
CA TYR A 200 5.62 16.76 35.52
C TYR A 200 4.91 18.04 35.93
N GLY A 201 3.96 17.99 36.86
CA GLY A 201 3.27 19.21 37.29
C GLY A 201 2.50 19.10 38.60
N ARG A 202 2.09 20.27 39.11
CA ARG A 202 1.38 20.44 40.38
C ARG A 202 0.24 21.44 40.23
N ALA A 203 -0.90 21.14 40.84
CA ALA A 203 -1.94 22.13 41.10
C ALA A 203 -1.48 23.12 42.17
N TYR A 204 -1.90 24.38 42.08
CA TYR A 204 -1.61 25.40 43.09
C TYR A 204 -2.80 26.35 43.32
N ALA A 205 -2.76 27.04 44.45
CA ALA A 205 -3.66 28.13 44.79
C ALA A 205 -2.96 29.19 45.65
N HIS A 206 -3.53 30.39 45.69
CA HIS A 206 -3.04 31.54 46.44
C HIS A 206 -4.17 32.20 47.20
N ASN A 207 -3.89 32.65 48.42
CA ASN A 207 -4.71 33.59 49.18
C ASN A 207 -3.80 34.66 49.82
N SER A 208 -4.33 35.54 50.68
CA SER A 208 -3.54 36.65 51.27
C SER A 208 -2.35 36.18 52.12
N LYS A 209 -2.34 34.93 52.55
CA LYS A 209 -1.25 34.32 53.34
C LYS A 209 -0.23 33.58 52.48
N GLY A 210 -0.51 33.39 51.19
CA GLY A 210 0.46 32.99 50.19
C GLY A 210 0.04 31.80 49.35
N TYR A 211 1.02 31.16 48.73
CA TYR A 211 0.87 30.06 47.79
C TYR A 211 0.95 28.69 48.47
N ALA A 212 0.20 27.73 47.93
CA ALA A 212 0.36 26.32 48.23
C ALA A 212 0.25 25.47 46.96
N TYR A 213 0.96 24.33 46.98
CA TYR A 213 1.06 23.41 45.85
C TYR A 213 0.70 21.99 46.30
N GLY A 214 0.03 21.25 45.42
CA GLY A 214 -0.22 19.83 45.62
C GLY A 214 1.02 18.96 45.41
N ALA A 215 0.84 17.64 45.52
CA ALA A 215 1.86 16.66 45.15
C ALA A 215 2.16 16.72 43.64
N GLU A 216 3.39 16.36 43.24
CA GLU A 216 3.72 16.25 41.82
C GLU A 216 3.08 15.01 41.23
N VAL A 217 2.48 15.20 40.06
CA VAL A 217 1.96 14.13 39.22
C VAL A 217 2.62 14.24 37.85
N ASN A 218 2.63 13.16 37.09
CA ASN A 218 3.20 13.16 35.74
C ASN A 218 2.40 12.31 34.76
N PHE A 219 2.63 12.55 33.48
CA PHE A 219 2.14 11.72 32.38
C PHE A 219 3.04 11.85 31.14
N LEU A 220 2.94 10.90 30.22
CA LEU A 220 3.60 10.93 28.92
C LEU A 220 2.63 11.50 27.86
N THR A 221 3.04 12.47 27.04
CA THR A 221 2.22 12.91 25.88
C THR A 221 2.18 11.83 24.79
N LYS A 222 1.20 11.90 23.89
CA LYS A 222 1.17 11.00 22.72
C LYS A 222 2.45 11.18 21.88
N PRO A 223 2.90 10.15 21.14
CA PRO A 223 4.09 10.29 20.32
C PRO A 223 3.83 11.18 19.11
N ALA A 224 4.90 11.65 18.47
CA ALA A 224 4.78 12.40 17.23
C ALA A 224 4.34 11.49 16.06
N ALA A 225 3.69 12.04 15.05
CA ALA A 225 3.40 11.30 13.82
C ALA A 225 4.71 10.80 13.17
N ALA A 226 4.69 9.59 12.61
CA ALA A 226 5.83 9.06 11.89
C ALA A 226 6.05 9.88 10.60
N THR A 227 7.32 10.08 10.24
CA THR A 227 7.70 10.88 9.06
C THR A 227 8.53 10.06 8.08
N ASN A 228 8.67 10.56 6.85
CA ASN A 228 9.43 9.89 5.79
C ASN A 228 8.99 8.44 5.54
N VAL A 229 7.67 8.19 5.54
CA VAL A 229 7.13 6.90 5.13
C VAL A 229 7.43 6.72 3.65
N ALA A 230 8.08 5.60 3.32
CA ALA A 230 8.43 5.23 1.96
C ALA A 230 8.22 3.74 1.74
N ALA A 231 7.60 3.37 0.63
CA ALA A 231 7.30 2.01 0.22
C ALA A 231 8.01 1.67 -1.10
N THR A 232 8.64 0.51 -1.18
CA THR A 232 9.40 0.11 -2.38
C THR A 232 8.48 -0.25 -3.56
N SER A 233 8.97 -0.02 -4.78
CA SER A 233 8.32 -0.43 -6.04
C SER A 233 9.31 -1.14 -6.99
N ASN A 234 10.29 -1.85 -6.43
CA ASN A 234 11.42 -2.44 -7.17
C ASN A 234 11.81 -3.85 -6.66
N GLN A 235 10.94 -4.49 -5.88
CA GLN A 235 11.16 -5.82 -5.30
C GLN A 235 10.08 -6.78 -5.79
N THR A 236 10.42 -8.06 -5.96
CA THR A 236 9.52 -9.05 -6.56
C THR A 236 8.79 -9.91 -5.52
N ASP A 237 9.33 -10.04 -4.31
CA ASP A 237 8.85 -10.92 -3.24
C ASP A 237 8.02 -10.18 -2.18
N LYS A 238 8.20 -8.86 -2.04
CA LYS A 238 7.56 -8.04 -1.01
C LYS A 238 7.55 -6.55 -1.34
N VAL A 239 6.80 -5.78 -0.55
CA VAL A 239 6.98 -4.33 -0.43
C VAL A 239 7.62 -4.03 0.93
N THR A 240 8.77 -3.36 0.94
CA THR A 240 9.39 -2.87 2.17
C THR A 240 8.93 -1.45 2.43
N VAL A 241 8.36 -1.22 3.60
CA VAL A 241 7.91 0.08 4.10
C VAL A 241 8.87 0.55 5.18
N THR A 242 9.44 1.75 5.02
CA THR A 242 10.37 2.36 5.99
C THR A 242 9.87 3.71 6.46
N TRP A 243 10.29 4.13 7.66
CA TRP A 243 9.95 5.44 8.23
C TRP A 243 11.03 5.96 9.18
N THR A 244 10.96 7.24 9.52
CA THR A 244 11.74 7.83 10.62
C THR A 244 11.00 7.63 11.94
N LYS A 245 11.71 7.13 12.95
CA LYS A 245 11.14 6.88 14.28
C LYS A 245 10.66 8.17 14.94
N SER A 246 9.52 8.09 15.62
CA SER A 246 8.89 9.18 16.36
C SER A 246 9.41 9.28 17.79
N THR A 247 9.58 10.51 18.28
CA THR A 247 9.87 10.77 19.70
C THR A 247 8.75 10.23 20.59
N GLY A 248 9.12 9.57 21.69
CA GLY A 248 8.18 9.04 22.69
C GLY A 248 7.35 7.84 22.25
N ALA A 249 7.62 7.25 21.07
CA ALA A 249 6.95 6.06 20.60
C ALA A 249 7.51 4.79 21.25
N SER A 250 6.63 3.85 21.59
CA SER A 250 7.00 2.49 21.98
C SER A 250 6.81 1.46 20.86
N GLY A 251 6.13 1.86 19.79
CA GLY A 251 5.91 1.01 18.62
C GLY A 251 5.16 1.71 17.50
N TYR A 252 4.86 0.96 16.44
CA TYR A 252 4.23 1.45 15.22
C TYR A 252 3.17 0.50 14.70
N LYS A 253 2.08 1.04 14.16
CA LYS A 253 1.04 0.32 13.44
C LYS A 253 1.16 0.65 11.95
N VAL A 254 1.20 -0.36 11.09
CA VAL A 254 1.28 -0.18 9.64
C VAL A 254 -0.07 -0.50 9.03
N TYR A 255 -0.60 0.40 8.20
CA TYR A 255 -1.91 0.26 7.57
C TYR A 255 -1.81 0.33 6.05
N GLU A 256 -2.72 -0.37 5.38
CA GLU A 256 -3.12 -0.15 3.98
C GLU A 256 -4.49 0.54 3.99
N GLY A 257 -4.52 1.85 3.68
CA GLY A 257 -5.75 2.64 3.84
C GLY A 257 -6.27 2.58 5.28
N ALA A 258 -7.43 1.94 5.50
CA ALA A 258 -8.01 1.71 6.83
C ALA A 258 -7.71 0.33 7.43
N ASN A 259 -7.11 -0.58 6.66
CA ASN A 259 -6.81 -1.94 7.07
C ASN A 259 -5.49 -1.99 7.86
N LEU A 260 -5.53 -2.46 9.11
CA LEU A 260 -4.33 -2.66 9.92
C LEU A 260 -3.60 -3.92 9.44
N LEU A 261 -2.36 -3.76 8.94
CA LEU A 261 -1.53 -4.86 8.50
C LEU A 261 -0.77 -5.49 9.66
N ASP A 262 -0.14 -4.67 10.51
CA ASP A 262 0.66 -5.15 11.64
C ASP A 262 0.81 -4.12 12.76
N THR A 263 1.10 -4.59 13.97
CA THR A 263 1.50 -3.80 15.14
C THR A 263 2.87 -4.24 15.61
N LEU A 264 3.84 -3.33 15.49
CA LEU A 264 5.25 -3.56 15.68
C LEU A 264 5.74 -2.88 16.96
N GLY A 265 6.85 -3.37 17.51
CA GLY A 265 7.60 -2.65 18.55
C GLY A 265 8.31 -1.40 17.99
N ASP A 266 9.26 -0.85 18.74
CA ASP A 266 10.04 0.31 18.30
C ASP A 266 11.04 -0.07 17.17
N VAL A 267 10.53 -0.16 15.94
CA VAL A 267 11.26 -0.46 14.70
C VAL A 267 11.02 0.65 13.68
N ALA A 268 11.71 0.59 12.54
CA ALA A 268 11.64 1.61 11.48
C ALA A 268 11.37 1.00 10.08
N THR A 269 10.96 -0.26 10.05
CA THR A 269 10.77 -1.02 8.81
C THR A 269 9.71 -2.10 8.98
N TYR A 270 9.00 -2.41 7.90
CA TYR A 270 8.01 -3.47 7.76
C TYR A 270 8.07 -4.08 6.36
N ASP A 271 7.95 -5.40 6.26
CA ASP A 271 7.98 -6.12 4.99
C ASP A 271 6.61 -6.75 4.70
N ASP A 272 5.89 -6.23 3.70
CA ASP A 272 4.63 -6.79 3.22
C ASP A 272 4.87 -7.79 2.09
N SER A 273 5.08 -9.06 2.46
CA SER A 273 5.16 -10.18 1.50
C SER A 273 3.80 -10.61 0.96
N ALA A 274 2.69 -10.12 1.53
CA ALA A 274 1.33 -10.40 1.10
C ALA A 274 0.83 -9.37 0.06
N ALA A 275 1.62 -8.35 -0.27
CA ALA A 275 1.32 -7.44 -1.37
C ALA A 275 1.13 -8.22 -2.68
N PRO A 276 0.20 -7.80 -3.57
CA PRO A 276 -0.03 -8.49 -4.83
C PRO A 276 1.24 -8.59 -5.67
N ALA A 277 1.51 -9.77 -6.23
CA ALA A 277 2.64 -9.98 -7.13
C ALA A 277 2.41 -9.27 -8.48
N GLY A 278 3.49 -8.90 -9.17
CA GLY A 278 3.40 -8.52 -10.58
C GLY A 278 3.00 -9.70 -11.46
N SER A 279 2.55 -9.45 -12.67
CA SER A 279 2.05 -10.46 -13.61
C SER A 279 2.61 -10.30 -15.01
N ILE A 280 2.56 -11.38 -15.78
CA ILE A 280 2.65 -11.32 -17.24
C ILE A 280 1.23 -11.05 -17.75
N ASP A 281 1.00 -9.87 -18.31
CA ASP A 281 -0.32 -9.44 -18.79
C ASP A 281 -0.60 -9.94 -20.20
N ASN A 282 0.46 -10.02 -21.02
CA ASN A 282 0.40 -10.57 -22.36
C ASN A 282 1.64 -11.44 -22.61
N ALA A 283 1.41 -12.70 -22.97
CA ALA A 283 2.48 -13.62 -23.35
C ALA A 283 3.04 -13.36 -24.75
N GLY A 284 2.44 -12.44 -25.51
CA GLY A 284 2.91 -12.04 -26.82
C GLY A 284 2.43 -12.95 -27.96
N THR A 285 2.89 -12.60 -29.16
CA THR A 285 2.58 -13.30 -30.40
C THR A 285 3.79 -14.10 -30.83
N ALA A 286 3.68 -15.43 -30.88
CA ALA A 286 4.73 -16.26 -31.48
C ALA A 286 4.75 -16.06 -32.99
N THR A 287 5.93 -16.09 -33.58
CA THR A 287 6.13 -16.12 -35.03
C THR A 287 7.14 -17.22 -35.36
N ALA A 288 6.81 -18.04 -36.34
CA ALA A 288 7.68 -19.10 -36.84
C ALA A 288 8.02 -18.86 -38.31
N SER A 289 9.28 -19.10 -38.70
CA SER A 289 9.70 -18.91 -40.09
C SER A 289 9.18 -20.02 -41.01
N ASP A 290 8.74 -19.64 -42.20
CA ASP A 290 8.23 -20.56 -43.23
C ASP A 290 9.21 -20.72 -44.39
N GLY A 291 9.80 -21.91 -44.54
CA GLY A 291 10.57 -22.28 -45.71
C GLY A 291 11.83 -21.44 -45.96
N THR A 292 12.34 -20.74 -44.95
CA THR A 292 13.49 -19.81 -45.09
C THR A 292 14.85 -20.45 -44.84
N ALA A 293 14.88 -21.59 -44.13
CA ALA A 293 16.10 -22.32 -43.81
C ALA A 293 15.87 -23.83 -43.86
N VAL A 294 16.83 -24.55 -44.43
CA VAL A 294 16.79 -26.02 -44.58
C VAL A 294 17.01 -26.79 -43.27
N SER A 295 17.56 -26.14 -42.23
CA SER A 295 18.07 -26.82 -41.04
C SER A 295 17.43 -26.38 -39.72
N TYR A 296 16.58 -25.35 -39.73
CA TYR A 296 15.88 -24.89 -38.53
C TYR A 296 14.64 -24.06 -38.88
N VAL A 297 13.75 -23.93 -37.90
CA VAL A 297 12.70 -22.91 -37.90
C VAL A 297 13.11 -21.82 -36.90
N THR A 298 13.19 -20.57 -37.32
CA THR A 298 13.40 -19.43 -36.41
C THR A 298 12.09 -19.08 -35.74
N LEU A 299 12.11 -19.05 -34.42
CA LEU A 299 11.03 -18.67 -33.54
C LEU A 299 11.37 -17.32 -32.92
N SER A 300 10.41 -16.41 -32.95
CA SER A 300 10.51 -15.12 -32.28
C SER A 300 9.21 -14.80 -31.57
N LEU A 301 9.31 -14.04 -30.49
CA LEU A 301 8.19 -13.53 -29.74
C LEU A 301 8.16 -12.00 -29.85
N ALA A 302 6.95 -11.43 -29.80
CA ALA A 302 6.77 -9.98 -29.83
C ALA A 302 5.54 -9.56 -29.03
N SER A 303 5.53 -8.29 -28.62
CA SER A 303 4.41 -7.65 -27.91
C SER A 303 4.11 -8.24 -26.53
N GLU A 304 5.10 -8.88 -25.90
CA GLU A 304 5.04 -9.28 -24.50
C GLU A 304 4.90 -8.05 -23.61
N SER A 305 4.09 -8.16 -22.58
CA SER A 305 3.97 -7.09 -21.59
C SER A 305 3.78 -7.64 -20.20
N THR A 306 4.33 -6.92 -19.24
CA THR A 306 4.21 -7.22 -17.83
C THR A 306 3.54 -6.05 -17.10
N ALA A 307 2.91 -6.36 -15.99
CA ALA A 307 2.44 -5.36 -15.04
C ALA A 307 3.04 -5.59 -13.67
N ASN A 308 3.27 -4.49 -12.95
CA ASN A 308 3.54 -4.56 -11.53
C ASN A 308 2.27 -5.02 -10.79
N GLY A 309 2.47 -5.56 -9.60
CA GLY A 309 1.36 -5.92 -8.73
C GLY A 309 0.52 -4.70 -8.38
N ALA A 310 -0.74 -4.91 -8.06
CA ALA A 310 -1.63 -3.82 -7.67
C ALA A 310 -1.00 -3.05 -6.49
N ALA A 311 -0.87 -1.72 -6.66
CA ALA A 311 -0.22 -0.89 -5.66
C ALA A 311 -1.04 -0.81 -4.38
N ARG A 312 -0.34 -0.89 -3.25
CA ARG A 312 -0.89 -0.64 -1.92
C ARG A 312 -0.39 0.70 -1.42
N THR A 313 -1.26 1.46 -0.75
CA THR A 313 -0.90 2.75 -0.17
C THR A 313 -0.77 2.62 1.34
N TYR A 314 0.45 2.83 1.85
CA TYR A 314 0.79 2.58 3.24
C TYR A 314 0.78 3.86 4.07
N LYS A 315 0.32 3.76 5.32
CA LYS A 315 0.57 4.75 6.37
C LYS A 315 1.07 4.08 7.64
N VAL A 316 1.78 4.83 8.47
CA VAL A 316 2.36 4.36 9.72
C VAL A 316 1.89 5.26 10.86
N VAL A 317 1.39 4.66 11.94
CA VAL A 317 0.93 5.36 13.13
C VAL A 317 1.80 4.95 14.31
N ALA A 318 2.55 5.90 14.87
CA ALA A 318 3.30 5.67 16.09
C ALA A 318 2.35 5.55 17.29
N PHE A 319 2.71 4.76 18.31
CA PHE A 319 1.90 4.68 19.53
C PHE A 319 2.76 4.54 20.78
N ASN A 320 2.19 4.94 21.91
CA ASN A 320 2.72 4.69 23.25
C ASN A 320 1.59 4.38 24.24
N ALA A 321 1.92 4.28 25.53
CA ALA A 321 0.94 3.96 26.58
C ALA A 321 -0.18 5.02 26.74
N THR A 322 0.02 6.24 26.24
CA THR A 322 -1.00 7.30 26.25
C THR A 322 -1.95 7.18 25.07
N GLY A 323 -1.45 6.76 23.90
CA GLY A 323 -2.28 6.46 22.75
C GLY A 323 -1.53 6.49 21.43
N ASP A 324 -2.33 6.49 20.37
CA ASP A 324 -1.87 6.58 18.97
C ASP A 324 -1.59 8.05 18.60
N ALA A 325 -0.52 8.27 17.85
CA ALA A 325 -0.23 9.54 17.19
C ALA A 325 -1.20 9.80 16.03
N ASP A 326 -1.10 10.99 15.44
CA ASP A 326 -1.70 11.26 14.14
C ASP A 326 -1.13 10.37 13.04
N ASP A 327 -1.90 10.19 11.97
CA ASP A 327 -1.49 9.47 10.78
C ASP A 327 -0.24 10.11 10.15
N SER A 328 0.71 9.28 9.71
CA SER A 328 1.75 9.74 8.80
C SER A 328 1.17 10.16 7.44
N ALA A 329 1.99 10.84 6.64
CA ALA A 329 1.78 10.85 5.19
C ALA A 329 1.76 9.42 4.64
N THR A 330 1.07 9.22 3.52
CA THR A 330 0.96 7.93 2.85
C THR A 330 1.96 7.79 1.71
N ASP A 331 2.43 6.57 1.44
CA ASP A 331 3.26 6.29 0.27
C ASP A 331 2.83 4.98 -0.43
N PRO A 332 2.68 4.96 -1.77
CA PRO A 332 2.31 3.75 -2.50
C PRO A 332 3.52 2.87 -2.82
N GLY A 333 3.36 1.56 -2.66
CA GLY A 333 4.35 0.55 -3.07
C GLY A 333 3.71 -0.62 -3.82
N ASN A 334 4.48 -1.26 -4.68
CA ASN A 334 4.06 -2.46 -5.41
C ASN A 334 5.22 -3.45 -5.54
N ARG A 335 4.86 -4.72 -5.78
CA ARG A 335 5.85 -5.71 -6.22
C ARG A 335 6.03 -5.62 -7.72
N THR A 336 7.26 -5.74 -8.20
CA THR A 336 7.57 -5.85 -9.62
C THR A 336 7.50 -7.30 -10.07
N VAL A 337 7.35 -7.52 -11.37
CA VAL A 337 7.47 -8.86 -11.97
C VAL A 337 8.93 -9.35 -11.89
N GLY A 338 9.14 -10.64 -11.63
CA GLY A 338 10.44 -11.29 -11.78
C GLY A 338 10.96 -11.31 -13.22
N ALA A 339 12.18 -11.79 -13.41
CA ALA A 339 12.73 -12.01 -14.73
C ALA A 339 11.87 -13.02 -15.50
N ILE A 340 11.66 -12.79 -16.79
CA ILE A 340 10.88 -13.70 -17.63
C ILE A 340 11.80 -14.76 -18.21
N THR A 341 11.37 -16.01 -18.12
CA THR A 341 12.00 -17.17 -18.74
C THR A 341 11.08 -17.74 -19.81
N TYR A 342 11.68 -18.29 -20.87
CA TYR A 342 10.98 -18.78 -22.04
C TYR A 342 11.08 -20.31 -22.12
N GLN A 343 10.02 -20.95 -22.60
CA GLN A 343 10.02 -22.36 -22.97
C GLN A 343 9.20 -22.53 -24.24
N TRP A 344 9.88 -22.61 -25.37
CA TRP A 344 9.26 -22.92 -26.65
C TRP A 344 8.71 -24.34 -26.66
N GLN A 345 7.54 -24.49 -27.26
CA GLN A 345 6.87 -25.75 -27.49
C GLN A 345 6.55 -25.92 -28.97
N ARG A 346 6.48 -27.17 -29.40
CA ARG A 346 6.11 -27.57 -30.75
C ARG A 346 5.00 -28.61 -30.72
N SER A 347 4.07 -28.52 -31.66
CA SER A 347 3.02 -29.51 -31.88
C SER A 347 3.61 -30.86 -32.35
N ALA A 348 2.89 -31.96 -32.09
CA ALA A 348 3.30 -33.28 -32.56
C ALA A 348 3.16 -33.45 -34.09
N ALA A 349 2.15 -32.81 -34.66
CA ALA A 349 1.78 -32.87 -36.08
C ALA A 349 1.50 -31.48 -36.66
N ASP A 350 1.13 -31.42 -37.94
CA ASP A 350 0.70 -30.19 -38.61
C ASP A 350 -0.71 -29.76 -38.18
N SER A 351 -0.84 -29.48 -36.89
CA SER A 351 -2.08 -29.12 -36.21
C SER A 351 -1.74 -28.32 -34.96
N ASP A 352 -2.56 -27.32 -34.65
CA ASP A 352 -2.49 -26.48 -33.45
C ASP A 352 -3.00 -27.25 -32.21
N ALA A 353 -2.27 -28.30 -31.82
CA ALA A 353 -2.59 -29.18 -30.70
C ALA A 353 -1.36 -30.01 -30.27
N ASP A 354 -1.47 -30.65 -29.11
CA ASP A 354 -0.50 -31.66 -28.61
C ASP A 354 0.94 -31.13 -28.54
N TYR A 355 1.11 -30.01 -27.83
CA TYR A 355 2.39 -29.34 -27.66
C TYR A 355 3.33 -30.08 -26.70
N SER A 356 4.62 -30.07 -27.04
CA SER A 356 5.70 -30.57 -26.19
C SER A 356 6.88 -29.60 -26.16
N ASN A 357 7.59 -29.57 -25.03
CA ASN A 357 8.73 -28.67 -24.85
C ASN A 357 9.86 -28.99 -25.84
N ILE A 358 10.37 -27.94 -26.49
CA ILE A 358 11.59 -28.05 -27.30
C ILE A 358 12.79 -27.97 -26.35
N SER A 359 13.62 -29.01 -26.37
CA SER A 359 14.81 -29.06 -25.51
C SER A 359 15.77 -27.91 -25.83
N GLY A 360 16.08 -27.09 -24.83
CA GLY A 360 16.94 -25.91 -25.00
C GLY A 360 16.26 -24.70 -25.64
N GLY A 361 14.96 -24.77 -25.95
CA GLY A 361 14.15 -23.68 -26.46
C GLY A 361 13.84 -22.62 -25.41
N THR A 362 14.87 -21.97 -24.86
CA THR A 362 14.74 -21.07 -23.69
C THR A 362 15.15 -19.62 -23.98
N THR A 363 15.39 -19.27 -25.23
CA THR A 363 15.73 -17.91 -25.66
C THR A 363 14.68 -17.35 -26.59
N ASP A 364 14.66 -16.03 -26.72
CA ASP A 364 13.93 -15.33 -27.77
C ASP A 364 14.88 -14.33 -28.44
N PRO A 365 15.15 -14.46 -29.76
CA PRO A 365 14.68 -15.52 -30.66
C PRO A 365 15.33 -16.89 -30.37
N TYR A 366 14.78 -17.97 -30.94
CA TYR A 366 15.32 -19.33 -30.87
C TYR A 366 15.22 -20.05 -32.21
N ASN A 367 16.25 -20.82 -32.57
CA ASN A 367 16.24 -21.65 -33.78
C ASN A 367 15.98 -23.11 -33.41
N ASP A 368 14.80 -23.64 -33.77
CA ASP A 368 14.50 -25.07 -33.61
C ASP A 368 15.13 -25.89 -34.73
N THR A 369 16.30 -26.46 -34.45
CA THR A 369 17.03 -27.36 -35.36
C THR A 369 16.47 -28.78 -35.39
N SER A 370 15.47 -29.08 -34.56
CA SER A 370 14.84 -30.40 -34.48
C SER A 370 13.51 -30.48 -35.23
N ALA A 371 13.11 -29.40 -35.91
CA ALA A 371 11.95 -29.38 -36.78
C ALA A 371 12.12 -30.35 -37.96
N PRO A 372 11.05 -31.00 -38.46
CA PRO A 372 11.15 -31.95 -39.57
C PRO A 372 11.73 -31.31 -40.83
N SER A 373 12.80 -31.88 -41.39
CA SER A 373 13.52 -31.38 -42.58
C SER A 373 12.81 -31.68 -43.91
N ASN A 374 11.59 -32.21 -43.86
CA ASN A 374 10.81 -32.63 -45.03
C ASN A 374 9.74 -31.60 -45.42
N GLY A 375 9.83 -30.37 -44.88
CA GLY A 375 8.91 -29.28 -45.18
C GLY A 375 7.51 -29.42 -44.56
N ILE A 376 7.27 -30.43 -43.71
CA ILE A 376 5.97 -30.57 -43.03
C ILE A 376 5.87 -29.52 -41.91
N GLY A 377 4.76 -28.78 -41.91
CA GLY A 377 4.45 -27.76 -40.91
C GLY A 377 4.35 -28.28 -39.48
N ARG A 378 4.71 -27.41 -38.54
CA ARG A 378 4.46 -27.56 -37.12
C ARG A 378 4.00 -26.24 -36.54
N TYR A 379 3.17 -26.29 -35.51
CA TYR A 379 2.80 -25.10 -34.76
C TYR A 379 3.73 -24.93 -33.57
N PHE A 380 4.07 -23.67 -33.29
CA PHE A 380 5.00 -23.26 -32.26
C PHE A 380 4.34 -22.24 -31.36
N GLN A 381 4.54 -22.39 -30.05
CA GLN A 381 4.10 -21.43 -29.03
C GLN A 381 5.18 -21.33 -27.95
N CYS A 382 5.18 -20.25 -27.18
CA CYS A 382 6.12 -20.04 -26.08
C CYS A 382 5.36 -19.98 -24.75
N ILE A 383 5.84 -20.72 -23.76
CA ILE A 383 5.41 -20.56 -22.37
C ILE A 383 6.37 -19.58 -21.68
N LEU A 384 5.82 -18.51 -21.12
CA LEU A 384 6.54 -17.51 -20.34
C LEU A 384 6.29 -17.76 -18.86
N ILE A 385 7.36 -17.80 -18.09
CA ILE A 385 7.32 -17.99 -16.64
C ILE A 385 8.14 -16.87 -15.99
N SER A 386 7.51 -16.12 -15.08
CA SER A 386 8.25 -15.20 -14.23
C SER A 386 8.98 -15.98 -13.13
N THR A 387 10.20 -15.56 -12.78
CA THR A 387 10.99 -16.22 -11.74
C THR A 387 10.44 -16.04 -10.32
N ASP A 388 9.44 -15.19 -10.11
CA ASP A 388 8.76 -15.11 -8.83
C ASP A 388 7.81 -16.31 -8.61
N ALA A 389 7.81 -16.87 -7.40
CA ALA A 389 7.12 -18.12 -7.09
C ALA A 389 5.57 -18.03 -7.14
N SER A 390 5.03 -16.83 -7.35
CA SER A 390 3.60 -16.52 -7.29
C SER A 390 2.92 -16.47 -8.65
N ASN A 391 3.66 -16.50 -9.76
CA ASN A 391 3.10 -16.30 -11.09
C ASN A 391 2.73 -17.59 -11.82
N THR A 392 1.56 -17.57 -12.45
CA THR A 392 1.09 -18.66 -13.30
C THR A 392 1.71 -18.55 -14.69
N PRO A 393 2.28 -19.63 -15.26
CA PRO A 393 2.81 -19.62 -16.63
C PRO A 393 1.77 -19.10 -17.62
N GLN A 394 2.19 -18.23 -18.54
CA GLN A 394 1.35 -17.72 -19.63
C GLN A 394 1.83 -18.28 -20.96
N THR A 395 0.90 -18.57 -21.87
CA THR A 395 1.21 -19.14 -23.18
C THR A 395 0.94 -18.08 -24.24
N SER A 396 1.89 -17.88 -25.14
CA SER A 396 1.75 -16.98 -26.30
C SER A 396 0.65 -17.48 -27.25
N THR A 397 0.34 -16.70 -28.29
CA THR A 397 -0.32 -17.29 -29.46
C THR A 397 0.56 -18.38 -30.09
N SER A 398 -0.05 -19.25 -30.89
CA SER A 398 0.64 -20.20 -31.74
C SER A 398 0.85 -19.63 -33.14
N ASP A 399 1.90 -20.08 -33.83
CA ASP A 399 2.12 -19.84 -35.25
C ASP A 399 2.69 -21.07 -35.94
N ARG A 400 2.36 -21.25 -37.23
CA ARG A 400 2.82 -22.39 -38.03
C ARG A 400 4.15 -22.05 -38.70
N GLY A 401 5.10 -22.99 -38.65
CA GLY A 401 6.43 -22.88 -39.26
C GLY A 401 6.88 -24.19 -39.93
N TYR A 402 7.77 -24.11 -40.91
CA TYR A 402 8.43 -25.28 -41.54
C TYR A 402 9.81 -24.93 -42.10
N THR A 403 10.68 -25.94 -42.21
CA THR A 403 11.99 -25.77 -42.89
C THR A 403 11.81 -25.75 -44.39
N GLU A 404 12.72 -25.13 -45.13
CA GLU A 404 12.77 -25.24 -46.60
C GLU A 404 12.85 -26.73 -47.00
N GLY A 405 11.98 -27.16 -47.92
CA GLY A 405 12.01 -28.53 -48.44
C GLY A 405 13.26 -28.73 -49.27
N VAL A 406 13.98 -29.83 -49.08
CA VAL A 406 15.14 -30.17 -49.92
C VAL A 406 14.62 -30.59 -51.30
N THR A 407 14.48 -29.64 -52.23
CA THR A 407 14.35 -29.90 -53.67
C THR A 407 15.68 -29.57 -54.33
N ASP A 408 16.33 -30.57 -54.93
CA ASP A 408 17.52 -30.34 -55.74
C ASP A 408 17.51 -31.27 -56.97
N ASN A 409 18.08 -30.79 -58.07
CA ASN A 409 18.14 -31.50 -59.35
C ASN A 409 18.90 -32.83 -59.22
N ILE A 410 18.42 -33.90 -59.85
CA ILE A 410 19.22 -35.13 -60.01
C ILE A 410 20.01 -35.00 -61.30
N SER A 411 21.30 -34.63 -61.18
CA SER A 411 22.24 -34.56 -62.30
C SER A 411 23.34 -35.59 -62.15
N LEU A 412 23.50 -36.48 -63.12
CA LEU A 412 24.51 -37.55 -63.09
C LEU A 412 25.16 -37.70 -64.48
N SER A 413 26.49 -37.56 -64.54
CA SER A 413 27.32 -37.62 -65.75
C SER A 413 28.38 -38.73 -65.65
N ASP A 414 28.71 -39.41 -66.75
CA ASP A 414 29.84 -40.36 -66.88
C ASP A 414 29.72 -41.63 -66.01
N ALA A 415 28.60 -42.35 -66.15
CA ALA A 415 28.31 -43.56 -65.38
C ALA A 415 28.03 -44.77 -66.30
N ALA A 416 28.78 -45.87 -66.11
CA ALA A 416 28.55 -47.15 -66.78
C ALA A 416 27.93 -48.16 -65.80
N VAL A 417 26.66 -48.51 -65.98
CA VAL A 417 25.91 -49.41 -65.06
C VAL A 417 25.02 -50.36 -65.86
N PRO A 418 24.88 -51.66 -65.47
CA PRO A 418 24.09 -52.61 -66.26
C PRO A 418 22.62 -52.21 -66.41
N ASP A 419 21.95 -51.85 -65.32
CA ASP A 419 20.56 -51.37 -65.29
C ASP A 419 20.45 -50.17 -64.34
N ARG A 420 19.63 -49.18 -64.70
CA ARG A 420 19.44 -47.96 -63.92
C ARG A 420 17.97 -47.71 -63.66
N ILE A 421 17.57 -47.68 -62.40
CA ILE A 421 16.18 -47.49 -61.97
C ILE A 421 16.08 -46.27 -61.05
N LEU A 422 15.25 -45.29 -61.42
CA LEU A 422 14.92 -44.10 -60.62
C LEU A 422 13.45 -44.19 -60.17
N ASN A 423 13.22 -44.34 -58.86
CA ASN A 423 11.89 -44.50 -58.26
C ASN A 423 11.93 -44.27 -56.73
N PRO A 424 10.91 -43.64 -56.12
CA PRO A 424 10.13 -42.48 -56.57
C PRO A 424 10.85 -41.18 -56.15
N ALA A 425 10.77 -40.13 -56.98
CA ALA A 425 11.46 -38.86 -56.73
C ALA A 425 10.59 -37.64 -57.10
N LEU A 426 10.65 -36.60 -56.26
CA LEU A 426 10.09 -35.26 -56.49
C LEU A 426 11.28 -34.30 -56.64
N THR A 427 11.56 -33.82 -57.85
CA THR A 427 12.77 -33.03 -58.17
C THR A 427 12.49 -32.06 -59.29
N ASP A 428 13.11 -30.87 -59.32
CA ASP A 428 12.90 -29.93 -60.42
C ASP A 428 13.35 -30.51 -61.77
N ASN A 429 14.60 -30.97 -61.88
CA ASN A 429 15.09 -31.59 -63.10
C ASN A 429 15.80 -32.93 -62.85
N VAL A 430 15.65 -33.85 -63.81
CA VAL A 430 16.47 -35.06 -63.95
C VAL A 430 17.32 -34.93 -65.22
N ALA A 431 18.64 -34.84 -65.05
CA ALA A 431 19.59 -34.76 -66.15
C ALA A 431 20.59 -35.92 -66.11
N LEU A 432 20.63 -36.73 -67.18
CA LEU A 432 21.64 -37.77 -67.36
C LEU A 432 22.48 -37.46 -68.60
N SER A 433 23.79 -37.35 -68.46
CA SER A 433 24.72 -37.19 -69.59
C SER A 433 25.78 -38.29 -69.61
N ASP A 434 26.34 -38.61 -70.79
CA ASP A 434 27.47 -39.53 -70.94
C ASP A 434 27.27 -40.88 -70.22
N THR A 435 26.07 -41.45 -70.28
CA THR A 435 25.71 -42.66 -69.51
C THR A 435 25.61 -43.88 -70.43
N SER A 436 26.32 -44.95 -70.11
CA SER A 436 26.20 -46.25 -70.79
C SER A 436 25.41 -47.23 -69.92
N ALA A 437 24.22 -47.65 -70.35
CA ALA A 437 23.38 -48.59 -69.61
C ALA A 437 22.72 -49.64 -70.52
N SER A 438 22.37 -50.82 -70.00
CA SER A 438 21.50 -51.73 -70.78
C SER A 438 20.07 -51.21 -70.76
N GLN A 439 19.59 -50.78 -69.59
CA GLN A 439 18.28 -50.13 -69.45
C GLN A 439 18.30 -48.90 -68.53
N VAL A 440 17.51 -47.88 -68.88
CA VAL A 440 17.15 -46.75 -68.00
C VAL A 440 15.64 -46.78 -67.76
N ILE A 441 15.24 -46.99 -66.51
CA ILE A 441 13.84 -47.12 -66.09
C ILE A 441 13.49 -46.00 -65.10
N LEU A 442 12.56 -45.12 -65.48
CA LEU A 442 11.99 -44.11 -64.60
C LEU A 442 10.56 -44.52 -64.22
N VAL A 443 10.31 -44.63 -62.92
CA VAL A 443 9.01 -45.04 -62.37
C VAL A 443 8.56 -44.03 -61.32
N GLY A 444 7.36 -43.46 -61.50
CA GLY A 444 6.73 -42.61 -60.47
C GLY A 444 7.47 -41.30 -60.19
N VAL A 445 8.02 -40.67 -61.23
CA VAL A 445 8.79 -39.42 -61.16
C VAL A 445 7.88 -38.23 -61.49
N LEU A 446 7.91 -37.19 -60.65
CA LEU A 446 7.33 -35.87 -60.90
C LEU A 446 8.47 -34.85 -60.96
N THR A 447 8.67 -34.22 -62.11
CA THR A 447 9.79 -33.30 -62.36
C THR A 447 9.45 -32.32 -63.46
N ASP A 448 9.95 -31.08 -63.44
CA ASP A 448 9.71 -30.13 -64.53
C ASP A 448 10.38 -30.61 -65.83
N ASN A 449 11.67 -30.96 -65.79
CA ASN A 449 12.38 -31.39 -67.00
C ASN A 449 13.17 -32.68 -66.83
N ILE A 450 13.04 -33.56 -67.82
CA ILE A 450 13.92 -34.72 -68.00
C ILE A 450 14.80 -34.45 -69.21
N SER A 451 16.12 -34.49 -69.05
CA SER A 451 17.09 -34.39 -70.14
C SER A 451 18.04 -35.58 -70.15
N LEU A 452 18.08 -36.34 -71.23
CA LEU A 452 19.09 -37.37 -71.46
C LEU A 452 19.95 -36.96 -72.65
N SER A 453 21.27 -36.82 -72.47
CA SER A 453 22.21 -36.56 -73.56
C SER A 453 23.39 -37.53 -73.58
N ASP A 454 23.95 -37.85 -74.74
CA ASP A 454 25.13 -38.71 -74.85
C ASP A 454 24.97 -40.08 -74.15
N ALA A 455 23.75 -40.62 -74.17
CA ALA A 455 23.42 -41.88 -73.51
C ALA A 455 23.40 -43.02 -74.53
N ALA A 456 24.28 -44.00 -74.35
CA ALA A 456 24.25 -45.27 -75.07
C ALA A 456 23.44 -46.27 -74.23
N SER A 457 22.14 -46.38 -74.51
CA SER A 457 21.24 -47.25 -73.74
C SER A 457 20.45 -48.19 -74.64
N ALA A 458 20.44 -49.50 -74.39
CA ALA A 458 19.65 -50.39 -75.25
C ALA A 458 18.13 -50.12 -75.08
N GLU A 459 17.68 -49.74 -73.89
CA GLU A 459 16.26 -49.45 -73.65
C GLU A 459 16.05 -48.29 -72.67
N VAL A 460 15.12 -47.37 -72.99
CA VAL A 460 14.64 -46.32 -72.06
C VAL A 460 13.15 -46.51 -71.83
N ILE A 461 12.76 -46.67 -70.56
CA ILE A 461 11.40 -46.99 -70.13
C ILE A 461 10.89 -45.91 -69.17
N PHE A 462 9.80 -45.24 -69.56
CA PHE A 462 9.07 -44.30 -68.69
C PHE A 462 7.72 -44.90 -68.28
N THR A 463 7.50 -45.01 -66.97
CA THR A 463 6.25 -45.52 -66.39
C THR A 463 5.72 -44.54 -65.35
N SER A 464 4.49 -44.05 -65.56
CA SER A 464 3.81 -43.09 -64.67
C SER A 464 4.68 -41.88 -64.34
N VAL A 465 5.14 -41.18 -65.37
CA VAL A 465 5.99 -39.97 -65.26
C VAL A 465 5.15 -38.74 -65.60
N VAL A 466 5.32 -37.67 -64.81
CA VAL A 466 4.76 -36.35 -65.12
C VAL A 466 5.95 -35.38 -65.24
N ALA A 467 6.10 -34.77 -66.41
CA ALA A 467 7.14 -33.76 -66.61
C ALA A 467 6.81 -32.76 -67.70
N ASP A 468 7.11 -31.46 -67.53
CA ASP A 468 6.81 -30.43 -68.53
C ASP A 468 7.57 -30.70 -69.83
N ASN A 469 8.88 -30.98 -69.75
CA ASN A 469 9.66 -31.29 -70.94
C ASN A 469 10.48 -32.58 -70.79
N ILE A 470 10.43 -33.43 -71.82
CA ILE A 470 11.36 -34.55 -71.99
C ILE A 470 12.22 -34.28 -73.22
N LYS A 471 13.54 -34.14 -73.02
CA LYS A 471 14.52 -33.95 -74.08
C LYS A 471 15.48 -35.12 -74.14
N LEU A 472 15.61 -35.75 -75.31
CA LEU A 472 16.60 -36.80 -75.58
C LEU A 472 17.48 -36.34 -76.75
N SER A 473 18.79 -36.22 -76.54
CA SER A 473 19.73 -35.73 -77.56
C SER A 473 20.98 -36.57 -77.66
N ASP A 474 21.49 -36.87 -78.86
CA ASP A 474 22.73 -37.66 -79.02
C ASP A 474 22.68 -39.00 -78.27
N THR A 475 21.66 -39.81 -78.57
CA THR A 475 21.42 -41.09 -77.88
C THR A 475 21.36 -42.26 -78.86
N LEU A 476 22.13 -43.31 -78.58
CA LEU A 476 22.08 -44.59 -79.29
C LEU A 476 21.11 -45.48 -78.53
N LEU A 477 19.89 -45.64 -79.07
CA LEU A 477 18.80 -46.35 -78.39
C LEU A 477 18.26 -47.50 -79.24
N ASP A 478 18.21 -48.73 -78.74
CA ASP A 478 17.53 -49.80 -79.48
C ASP A 478 16.00 -49.67 -79.36
N ASN A 479 15.46 -49.30 -78.19
CA ASN A 479 14.02 -49.06 -77.98
C ASN A 479 13.72 -47.92 -76.99
N ILE A 480 12.63 -47.19 -77.23
CA ILE A 480 11.97 -46.31 -76.25
C ILE A 480 10.58 -46.86 -75.96
N ILE A 481 10.23 -47.04 -74.68
CA ILE A 481 8.91 -47.49 -74.23
C ILE A 481 8.32 -46.48 -73.25
N THR A 482 7.21 -45.85 -73.64
CA THR A 482 6.41 -44.96 -72.79
C THR A 482 5.05 -45.58 -72.54
N THR A 483 4.78 -45.95 -71.28
CA THR A 483 3.55 -46.68 -70.93
C THR A 483 2.45 -45.74 -70.43
N LEU A 484 2.81 -44.71 -69.65
CA LEU A 484 1.94 -43.58 -69.26
C LEU A 484 2.83 -42.37 -68.92
N ALA A 485 2.78 -41.33 -69.74
CA ALA A 485 3.46 -40.04 -69.48
C ALA A 485 2.54 -38.87 -69.76
N LEU A 486 2.45 -37.94 -68.79
CA LEU A 486 1.81 -36.63 -68.92
C LEU A 486 2.92 -35.60 -69.06
N THR A 487 3.14 -35.11 -70.28
CA THR A 487 4.27 -34.23 -70.59
C THR A 487 3.89 -33.23 -71.65
N ASP A 488 4.21 -31.95 -71.48
CA ASP A 488 3.82 -30.91 -72.43
C ASP A 488 4.59 -31.05 -73.75
N ASN A 489 5.92 -31.12 -73.70
CA ASN A 489 6.77 -31.24 -74.89
C ASN A 489 7.74 -32.43 -74.82
N ILE A 490 7.83 -33.16 -75.93
CA ILE A 490 8.89 -34.16 -76.16
C ILE A 490 9.74 -33.70 -77.34
N SER A 491 11.06 -33.60 -77.13
CA SER A 491 12.02 -33.24 -78.18
C SER A 491 13.11 -34.30 -78.33
N LEU A 492 13.29 -34.80 -79.56
CA LEU A 492 14.28 -35.81 -79.91
C LEU A 492 15.20 -35.28 -81.01
N SER A 493 16.51 -35.22 -80.76
CA SER A 493 17.53 -34.77 -81.73
C SER A 493 18.74 -35.69 -81.75
N ASP A 494 19.30 -35.99 -82.93
CA ASP A 494 20.50 -36.84 -83.08
C ASP A 494 20.38 -38.21 -82.37
N ALA A 495 19.18 -38.78 -82.33
CA ALA A 495 18.91 -40.08 -81.74
C ALA A 495 18.76 -41.15 -82.84
N THR A 496 19.52 -42.23 -82.73
CA THR A 496 19.32 -43.42 -83.58
C THR A 496 18.44 -44.39 -82.80
N ALA A 497 17.12 -44.28 -82.96
CA ALA A 497 16.18 -45.13 -82.21
C ALA A 497 15.17 -45.88 -83.08
N VAL A 498 14.93 -47.16 -82.77
CA VAL A 498 13.74 -47.87 -83.23
C VAL A 498 12.62 -47.60 -82.23
N ILE A 499 11.79 -46.60 -82.51
CA ILE A 499 10.59 -46.35 -81.69
C ILE A 499 9.62 -47.51 -81.93
N ARG A 500 9.43 -48.39 -80.93
CA ARG A 500 8.53 -49.54 -81.07
C ARG A 500 7.12 -49.28 -80.52
N VAL A 501 6.94 -48.52 -79.44
CA VAL A 501 5.60 -48.24 -78.86
C VAL A 501 5.57 -46.94 -78.05
N ILE A 502 4.64 -46.02 -78.39
CA ILE A 502 4.13 -44.97 -77.49
C ILE A 502 2.71 -45.40 -77.13
N SER A 503 2.49 -45.85 -75.90
CA SER A 503 1.25 -46.56 -75.57
C SER A 503 0.11 -45.64 -75.13
N GLU A 504 0.36 -44.57 -74.37
CA GLU A 504 -0.68 -43.68 -73.83
C GLU A 504 -0.01 -42.38 -73.33
N THR A 505 0.07 -41.36 -74.19
CA THR A 505 0.63 -40.03 -73.80
C THR A 505 -0.37 -38.91 -74.09
N LEU A 506 -0.51 -38.00 -73.13
CA LEU A 506 -1.14 -36.69 -73.34
C LEU A 506 0.03 -35.70 -73.46
N THR A 507 0.44 -35.43 -74.71
CA THR A 507 1.53 -34.51 -75.02
C THR A 507 1.07 -33.49 -76.03
N ASP A 508 1.33 -32.21 -75.75
CA ASP A 508 0.92 -31.09 -76.57
C ASP A 508 1.74 -31.03 -77.87
N ASN A 509 3.08 -31.11 -77.78
CA ASN A 509 3.96 -31.08 -78.95
C ASN A 509 5.03 -32.18 -78.94
N ILE A 510 5.30 -32.74 -80.13
CA ILE A 510 6.43 -33.65 -80.38
C ILE A 510 7.28 -33.05 -81.50
N ALA A 511 8.56 -32.77 -81.22
CA ALA A 511 9.53 -32.27 -82.19
C ALA A 511 10.61 -33.32 -82.50
N LEU A 512 10.90 -33.52 -83.79
CA LEU A 512 11.87 -34.50 -84.29
C LEU A 512 12.82 -33.82 -85.30
N SER A 513 14.13 -33.92 -85.09
CA SER A 513 15.15 -33.47 -86.04
C SER A 513 16.31 -34.47 -86.14
N ASP A 514 16.79 -34.75 -87.36
CA ASP A 514 17.89 -35.69 -87.62
C ASP A 514 17.69 -37.09 -87.00
N PHE A 515 16.53 -37.70 -87.30
CA PHE A 515 16.07 -38.98 -86.74
C PHE A 515 15.84 -40.05 -87.82
N ALA A 516 16.35 -41.27 -87.63
CA ALA A 516 16.16 -42.40 -88.55
C ALA A 516 14.90 -43.23 -88.16
N LEU A 517 13.74 -42.92 -88.73
CA LEU A 517 12.47 -43.56 -88.36
C LEU A 517 12.20 -44.87 -89.11
N PHE A 518 11.95 -45.97 -88.38
CA PHE A 518 11.48 -47.24 -88.97
C PHE A 518 9.98 -47.51 -88.76
N THR A 519 9.33 -47.01 -87.70
CA THR A 519 7.85 -47.04 -87.51
C THR A 519 7.44 -46.07 -86.39
N LEU A 520 6.36 -45.29 -86.57
CA LEU A 520 5.71 -44.54 -85.48
C LEU A 520 4.28 -45.08 -85.31
N LYS A 521 3.90 -45.49 -84.11
CA LYS A 521 2.51 -45.79 -83.75
C LYS A 521 2.06 -44.83 -82.66
N ARG A 522 1.16 -43.92 -83.00
CA ARG A 522 0.46 -43.05 -82.05
C ARG A 522 -0.90 -43.66 -81.74
N ILE A 523 -1.13 -44.03 -80.48
CA ILE A 523 -2.47 -44.40 -80.01
C ILE A 523 -3.05 -43.14 -79.36
N ARG A 524 -4.03 -42.48 -80.01
CA ARG A 524 -4.82 -41.44 -79.34
C ARG A 524 -5.81 -42.11 -78.40
N ALA A 525 -5.94 -41.59 -77.19
CA ALA A 525 -6.98 -42.02 -76.27
C ALA A 525 -8.37 -41.83 -76.92
N MET A 526 -9.25 -42.82 -76.79
CA MET A 526 -10.63 -42.78 -77.30
C MET A 526 -11.48 -41.62 -76.75
N SER A 527 -11.02 -40.94 -75.69
CA SER A 527 -11.66 -39.74 -75.14
C SER A 527 -11.67 -38.55 -76.11
N ASP A 528 -10.79 -38.52 -77.11
CA ASP A 528 -10.71 -37.40 -78.07
C ASP A 528 -11.78 -37.46 -79.17
N PHE A 529 -12.55 -38.56 -79.25
CA PHE A 529 -13.58 -38.78 -80.27
C PHE A 529 -15.01 -38.78 -79.70
N THR A 530 -15.20 -38.49 -78.41
CA THR A 530 -16.53 -38.36 -77.83
C THR A 530 -17.24 -37.13 -78.41
N GLY A 531 -18.15 -37.35 -79.36
CA GLY A 531 -18.97 -36.29 -79.98
C GLY A 531 -18.91 -36.21 -81.52
N ARG A 532 -18.16 -37.08 -82.21
CA ARG A 532 -18.20 -37.19 -83.69
C ARG A 532 -18.96 -38.44 -84.14
N ASP A 533 -19.73 -38.32 -85.23
CA ASP A 533 -20.38 -39.44 -85.89
C ASP A 533 -19.32 -40.36 -86.51
N LEU A 534 -19.41 -41.67 -86.23
CA LEU A 534 -18.42 -42.67 -86.63
C LEU A 534 -18.41 -42.94 -88.14
N SER A 535 -19.36 -42.37 -88.89
CA SER A 535 -19.41 -42.45 -90.36
C SER A 535 -18.40 -41.54 -91.08
N ASP A 536 -17.82 -40.54 -90.39
CA ASP A 536 -16.91 -39.55 -90.99
C ASP A 536 -15.41 -39.88 -90.82
N ILE A 537 -15.08 -41.06 -90.30
CA ILE A 537 -13.69 -41.51 -90.16
C ILE A 537 -13.21 -42.05 -91.50
N THR A 538 -12.28 -41.33 -92.15
CA THR A 538 -11.66 -41.81 -93.38
C THR A 538 -10.45 -42.70 -93.05
N LEU A 539 -10.03 -43.55 -93.99
CA LEU A 539 -8.80 -44.35 -93.86
C LEU A 539 -7.53 -43.48 -93.68
N ARG A 540 -7.64 -42.15 -93.92
CA ARG A 540 -6.57 -41.17 -93.70
C ARG A 540 -6.44 -40.76 -92.23
N ASP A 541 -7.49 -40.95 -91.43
CA ASP A 541 -7.52 -40.64 -90.00
C ASP A 541 -7.08 -41.82 -89.11
N LEU A 542 -6.81 -42.98 -89.73
CA LEU A 542 -6.43 -44.26 -89.09
C LEU A 542 -5.02 -44.75 -89.49
N LYS A 543 -4.26 -43.95 -90.23
CA LYS A 543 -2.83 -44.15 -90.52
C LYS A 543 -2.02 -43.06 -89.84
#